data_AF-A0A946FKJ6-F1
#
_entry.id   AF-A0A946FKJ6-F1
#
_cell.length_a   1.000
_cell.length_b   1.000
_cell.length_c   1.000
_cell.angle_alpha   90.00
_cell.angle_beta   90.00
_cell.angle_gamma   90.00
#
_symmetry.space_group_name_H-M   'P 1'
#
loop_
_entity.id
_entity.type
_entity.pdbx_description
1 polymer ?
#
loop_
_entity_poly.entity_id
_entity_poly.type
_entity_poly.pdbx_seq_one_letter_code
_entity_poly.pdbx_strand_id
1 'polypeptide(L)'
;VAKDSGVVEIADLKGKRVGFVKGNPSVNVKNAAYLAFGGLTPDDVQQVWFGSYGAMKTALIAGQLDAFGSVTSSANMREIEASPRGLHWPQFRPGNKAGWKAVTDVVSFAAPAQETRGAGVSAENPVWLVGYRYPMITTYARTSEDEAYNMLKALDMAFDDYKNTTASSFNWAVEKSANPPYDAPAHDGAVRYMKEKGYWTAESEAWQNARSARLAAVIEAWDNARGEFDDMRVAEKAKGNRIKEDKWPAFWDEFRAANLK
;
A
#
# COMPACT_ATOMS: atom_id res chain seq x y z
N VAL A 1 -14.79 -6.86 6.56
CA VAL A 1 -14.88 -7.34 7.96
C VAL A 1 -16.01 -8.36 8.07
N ALA A 2 -16.02 -9.24 9.06
CA ALA A 2 -17.14 -10.16 9.27
C ALA A 2 -18.40 -9.38 9.69
N LYS A 3 -19.57 -9.67 9.11
CA LYS A 3 -20.79 -8.87 9.32
C LYS A 3 -21.29 -8.91 10.77
N ASP A 4 -21.05 -10.03 11.46
CA ASP A 4 -21.43 -10.27 12.85
C ASP A 4 -20.42 -9.75 13.90
N SER A 5 -19.32 -9.13 13.47
CA SER A 5 -18.23 -8.71 14.37
C SER A 5 -18.56 -7.47 15.22
N GLY A 6 -19.67 -6.79 14.93
CA GLY A 6 -20.05 -5.51 15.52
C GLY A 6 -19.25 -4.31 15.00
N VAL A 7 -18.40 -4.48 13.98
CA VAL A 7 -17.62 -3.42 13.35
C VAL A 7 -18.45 -2.73 12.27
N VAL A 8 -18.70 -1.43 12.42
CA VAL A 8 -19.42 -0.61 11.42
C VAL A 8 -18.45 0.33 10.72
N GLU A 9 -17.61 1.01 11.50
CA GLU A 9 -16.57 1.95 11.05
C GLU A 9 -15.18 1.40 11.39
N ILE A 10 -14.13 1.96 10.77
CA ILE A 10 -12.74 1.51 11.01
C ILE A 10 -12.34 1.62 12.49
N ALA A 11 -12.82 2.65 13.20
CA ALA A 11 -12.53 2.85 14.62
C ALA A 11 -13.02 1.69 15.52
N ASP A 12 -14.05 0.94 15.08
CA ASP A 12 -14.58 -0.21 15.82
C ASP A 12 -13.67 -1.44 15.76
N LEU A 13 -12.58 -1.38 14.99
CA LEU A 13 -11.56 -2.44 14.94
C LEU A 13 -10.73 -2.53 16.22
N LYS A 14 -10.81 -1.54 17.12
CA LYS A 14 -10.08 -1.55 18.39
C LYS A 14 -10.36 -2.84 19.17
N GLY A 15 -9.29 -3.55 19.52
CA GLY A 15 -9.31 -4.83 20.22
C GLY A 15 -9.79 -6.04 19.39
N LYS A 16 -10.17 -5.86 18.12
CA LYS A 16 -10.61 -6.96 17.24
C LYS A 16 -9.42 -7.74 16.68
N ARG A 17 -9.67 -8.97 16.23
CA ARG A 17 -8.66 -9.82 15.57
C ARG A 17 -8.51 -9.41 14.11
N VAL A 18 -7.38 -8.81 13.77
CA VAL A 18 -7.08 -8.29 12.44
C VAL A 18 -5.98 -9.11 11.80
N GLY A 19 -6.21 -9.57 10.57
CA GLY A 19 -5.31 -10.46 9.85
C GLY A 19 -4.18 -9.72 9.15
N PHE A 20 -2.96 -10.24 9.32
CA PHE A 20 -1.73 -9.82 8.64
C PHE A 20 -1.08 -11.00 7.93
N VAL A 21 -0.28 -10.72 6.90
CA VAL A 21 0.37 -11.75 6.09
C VAL A 21 1.88 -11.70 6.30
N LYS A 22 2.48 -12.79 6.78
CA LYS A 22 3.91 -12.83 7.16
C LYS A 22 4.86 -12.42 6.02
N GLY A 23 4.54 -12.83 4.79
CA GLY A 23 5.37 -12.58 3.60
C GLY A 23 4.98 -11.36 2.78
N ASN A 24 4.08 -10.49 3.24
CA ASN A 24 3.56 -9.38 2.43
C ASN A 24 3.63 -8.02 3.15
N PRO A 25 4.83 -7.43 3.27
CA PRO A 25 5.02 -6.14 3.94
C PRO A 25 4.25 -4.99 3.27
N SER A 26 4.13 -5.00 1.93
CA SER A 26 3.39 -3.97 1.18
C SER A 26 1.91 -3.90 1.55
N VAL A 27 1.28 -5.05 1.82
CA VAL A 27 -0.11 -5.09 2.30
C VAL A 27 -0.19 -4.71 3.76
N ASN A 28 0.75 -5.15 4.59
CA ASN A 28 0.71 -4.88 6.03
C ASN A 28 0.85 -3.38 6.33
N VAL A 29 1.66 -2.62 5.56
CA VAL A 29 1.71 -1.15 5.72
C VAL A 29 0.38 -0.49 5.33
N LYS A 30 -0.34 -1.03 4.33
CA LYS A 30 -1.68 -0.55 3.96
C LYS A 30 -2.70 -0.85 5.05
N ASN A 31 -2.61 -2.01 5.73
CA ASN A 31 -3.43 -2.29 6.90
C ASN A 31 -3.20 -1.26 8.02
N ALA A 32 -1.95 -0.84 8.26
CA ALA A 32 -1.66 0.23 9.22
C ALA A 32 -2.30 1.57 8.80
N ALA A 33 -2.24 1.91 7.50
CA ALA A 33 -2.92 3.10 6.98
C ALA A 33 -4.44 3.01 7.13
N TYR A 34 -5.03 1.82 6.91
CA TYR A 34 -6.46 1.62 7.12
C TYR A 34 -6.84 1.87 8.57
N LEU A 35 -6.10 1.30 9.53
CA LEU A 35 -6.31 1.55 10.96
C LEU A 35 -6.17 3.04 11.31
N ALA A 36 -5.17 3.71 10.74
CA ALA A 36 -4.93 5.14 10.97
C ALA A 36 -6.13 6.02 10.56
N PHE A 37 -6.89 5.63 9.53
CA PHE A 37 -8.12 6.32 9.15
C PHE A 37 -9.14 6.41 10.30
N GLY A 38 -9.22 5.37 11.14
CA GLY A 38 -10.07 5.30 12.33
C GLY A 38 -9.39 5.81 13.60
N GLY A 39 -8.21 6.42 13.50
CA GLY A 39 -7.44 6.87 14.65
C GLY A 39 -6.78 5.73 15.45
N LEU A 40 -6.56 4.58 14.82
CA LEU A 40 -5.96 3.40 15.43
C LEU A 40 -4.54 3.15 14.89
N THR A 41 -3.74 2.48 15.70
CA THR A 41 -2.45 1.90 15.33
C THR A 41 -2.55 0.37 15.26
N PRO A 42 -1.57 -0.34 14.66
CA PRO A 42 -1.52 -1.79 14.74
C PRO A 42 -1.52 -2.35 16.18
N ASP A 43 -1.11 -1.58 17.17
CA ASP A 43 -1.09 -2.00 18.58
C ASP A 43 -2.48 -1.92 19.25
N ASP A 44 -3.42 -1.16 18.64
CA ASP A 44 -4.80 -1.08 19.11
C ASP A 44 -5.64 -2.30 18.72
N VAL A 45 -5.09 -3.25 17.94
CA VAL A 45 -5.79 -4.45 17.46
C VAL A 45 -5.03 -5.73 17.82
N GLN A 46 -5.73 -6.86 17.84
CA GLN A 46 -5.10 -8.16 17.99
C GLN A 46 -4.58 -8.63 16.63
N GLN A 47 -3.28 -8.41 16.37
CA GLN A 47 -2.65 -8.82 15.11
C GLN A 47 -2.53 -10.34 15.02
N VAL A 48 -3.22 -10.95 14.06
CA VAL A 48 -3.16 -12.40 13.80
C VAL A 48 -2.45 -12.66 12.48
N TRP A 49 -1.35 -13.42 12.53
CA TRP A 49 -0.44 -13.60 11.39
C TRP A 49 -0.69 -14.90 10.64
N PHE A 50 -0.94 -14.78 9.34
CA PHE A 50 -1.23 -15.91 8.44
C PHE A 50 -0.19 -16.03 7.33
N GLY A 51 -0.13 -17.23 6.73
CA GLY A 51 0.73 -17.50 5.57
C GLY A 51 0.11 -17.10 4.23
N SER A 52 -1.21 -16.88 4.16
CA SER A 52 -1.91 -16.55 2.92
C SER A 52 -3.27 -15.89 3.16
N TYR A 53 -3.83 -15.27 2.11
CA TYR A 53 -5.20 -14.75 2.12
C TYR A 53 -6.27 -15.84 2.24
N GLY A 54 -6.02 -17.01 1.63
CA GLY A 54 -6.93 -18.14 1.76
C GLY A 54 -7.06 -18.60 3.23
N ALA A 55 -5.94 -18.62 3.97
CA ALA A 55 -5.96 -18.93 5.40
C ALA A 55 -6.71 -17.87 6.22
N MET A 56 -6.54 -16.57 5.92
CA MET A 56 -7.30 -15.49 6.57
C MET A 56 -8.81 -15.61 6.31
N LYS A 57 -9.21 -15.90 5.07
CA LYS A 57 -10.61 -16.18 4.71
C LYS A 57 -11.17 -17.33 5.55
N THR A 58 -10.49 -18.48 5.58
CA THR A 58 -10.94 -19.65 6.35
C THR A 58 -11.06 -19.33 7.84
N ALA A 59 -10.08 -18.63 8.42
CA ALA A 59 -10.14 -18.20 9.81
C ALA A 59 -11.29 -17.22 10.08
N LEU A 60 -11.58 -16.31 9.15
CA LEU A 60 -12.74 -15.42 9.26
C LEU A 60 -14.04 -16.23 9.20
N ILE A 61 -14.21 -17.15 8.27
CA ILE A 61 -15.43 -17.99 8.21
C ILE A 61 -15.58 -18.82 9.50
N ALA A 62 -14.48 -19.34 10.04
CA ALA A 62 -14.46 -20.15 11.26
C ALA A 62 -14.60 -19.37 12.58
N GLY A 63 -14.84 -18.05 12.54
CA GLY A 63 -14.98 -17.26 13.78
C GLY A 63 -13.67 -16.96 14.49
N GLN A 64 -12.52 -17.23 13.87
CA GLN A 64 -11.17 -17.05 14.43
C GLN A 64 -10.52 -15.70 14.10
N LEU A 65 -11.10 -14.96 13.14
CA LEU A 65 -10.62 -13.65 12.67
C LEU A 65 -11.79 -12.71 12.45
N ASP A 66 -11.66 -11.41 12.76
CA ASP A 66 -12.78 -10.45 12.60
C ASP A 66 -12.64 -9.60 11.33
N ALA A 67 -11.41 -9.29 10.93
CA ALA A 67 -11.14 -8.45 9.77
C ALA A 67 -9.81 -8.79 9.10
N PHE A 68 -9.71 -8.53 7.80
CA PHE A 68 -8.46 -8.41 7.07
C PHE A 68 -8.67 -7.52 5.84
N GLY A 69 -7.62 -6.87 5.35
CA GLY A 69 -7.67 -6.09 4.12
C GLY A 69 -7.77 -6.98 2.88
N SER A 70 -8.63 -6.64 1.92
CA SER A 70 -8.74 -7.33 0.64
C SER A 70 -9.38 -6.43 -0.42
N VAL A 71 -9.46 -6.92 -1.66
CA VAL A 71 -10.19 -6.26 -2.76
C VAL A 71 -11.56 -6.91 -2.93
N THR A 72 -12.57 -6.12 -3.24
CA THR A 72 -13.97 -6.56 -3.41
C THR A 72 -14.13 -7.61 -4.52
N SER A 73 -13.27 -7.58 -5.52
CA SER A 73 -13.25 -8.50 -6.68
C SER A 73 -12.63 -9.87 -6.39
N SER A 74 -12.04 -10.08 -5.21
CA SER A 74 -11.40 -11.36 -4.85
C SER A 74 -12.43 -12.48 -4.69
N ALA A 75 -12.12 -13.66 -5.23
CA ALA A 75 -12.90 -14.88 -4.98
C ALA A 75 -13.06 -15.18 -3.48
N ASN A 76 -12.04 -14.86 -2.66
CA ASN A 76 -12.13 -15.04 -1.21
C ASN A 76 -13.28 -14.21 -0.60
N MET A 77 -13.55 -13.01 -1.12
CA MET A 77 -14.63 -12.16 -0.60
C MET A 77 -16.00 -12.72 -0.99
N ARG A 78 -16.14 -13.30 -2.19
CA ARG A 78 -17.37 -13.99 -2.63
C ARG A 78 -17.70 -15.17 -1.73
N GLU A 79 -16.69 -15.96 -1.36
CA GLU A 79 -16.88 -17.07 -0.42
C GLU A 79 -17.31 -16.61 0.97
N ILE A 80 -16.75 -15.50 1.49
CA ILE A 80 -17.17 -14.93 2.78
C ILE A 80 -18.60 -14.38 2.68
N GLU A 81 -18.93 -13.67 1.60
CA GLU A 81 -20.28 -13.15 1.33
C GLU A 81 -21.33 -14.27 1.33
N ALA A 82 -21.01 -15.42 0.72
CA ALA A 82 -21.88 -16.60 0.68
C ALA A 82 -21.92 -17.39 2.00
N SER A 83 -21.00 -17.12 2.94
CA SER A 83 -20.99 -17.80 4.24
C SER A 83 -22.06 -17.24 5.19
N PRO A 84 -22.51 -18.02 6.19
CA PRO A 84 -23.45 -17.52 7.21
C PRO A 84 -22.96 -16.28 7.96
N ARG A 85 -21.63 -16.08 8.03
CA ARG A 85 -21.02 -14.95 8.72
C ARG A 85 -21.12 -13.64 7.91
N GLY A 86 -21.19 -13.75 6.58
CA GLY A 86 -21.23 -12.62 5.65
C GLY A 86 -20.05 -11.66 5.78
N LEU A 87 -20.13 -10.55 5.06
CA LEU A 87 -19.17 -9.45 5.17
C LEU A 87 -19.84 -8.08 5.22
N HIS A 88 -19.08 -7.12 5.75
CA HIS A 88 -19.34 -5.68 5.70
C HIS A 88 -18.07 -4.96 5.24
N TRP A 89 -18.23 -3.83 4.56
CA TRP A 89 -17.14 -2.94 4.14
C TRP A 89 -17.22 -1.63 4.92
N PRO A 90 -16.39 -1.42 5.96
CA PRO A 90 -16.28 -0.13 6.62
C PRO A 90 -15.84 0.94 5.62
N GLN A 91 -16.49 2.10 5.65
CA GLN A 91 -16.33 3.10 4.59
C GLN A 91 -15.24 4.13 4.90
N PHE A 92 -14.39 4.39 3.92
CA PHE A 92 -13.39 5.44 3.91
C PHE A 92 -13.98 6.73 3.32
N ARG A 93 -14.96 7.32 4.01
CA ARG A 93 -15.74 8.46 3.48
C ARG A 93 -14.81 9.64 3.14
N PRO A 94 -14.92 10.26 1.94
CA PRO A 94 -14.07 11.39 1.53
C PRO A 94 -14.12 12.60 2.48
N GLY A 95 -15.23 12.80 3.19
CA GLY A 95 -15.41 13.92 4.13
C GLY A 95 -14.53 13.85 5.39
N ASN A 96 -13.98 12.70 5.75
CA ASN A 96 -13.11 12.56 6.92
C ASN A 96 -11.67 13.03 6.60
N LYS A 97 -11.46 14.35 6.59
CA LYS A 97 -10.15 14.95 6.28
C LYS A 97 -9.04 14.49 7.22
N ALA A 98 -9.34 14.33 8.51
CA ALA A 98 -8.36 13.88 9.50
C ALA A 98 -7.94 12.42 9.26
N GLY A 99 -8.90 11.53 9.01
CA GLY A 99 -8.63 10.13 8.66
C GLY A 99 -7.84 10.00 7.37
N TRP A 100 -8.18 10.79 6.34
CA TRP A 100 -7.40 10.80 5.09
C TRP A 100 -5.99 11.33 5.28
N LYS A 101 -5.79 12.37 6.11
CA LYS A 101 -4.45 12.83 6.46
C LYS A 101 -3.65 11.69 7.12
N ALA A 102 -4.24 11.01 8.10
CA ALA A 102 -3.60 9.89 8.79
C ALA A 102 -3.27 8.72 7.84
N VAL A 103 -4.13 8.43 6.87
CA VAL A 103 -3.83 7.48 5.79
C VAL A 103 -2.61 7.93 4.98
N THR A 104 -2.60 9.18 4.51
CA THR A 104 -1.54 9.69 3.62
C THR A 104 -0.21 9.90 4.33
N ASP A 105 -0.22 10.11 5.65
CA ASP A 105 1.00 10.14 6.48
C ASP A 105 1.69 8.75 6.51
N VAL A 106 0.94 7.66 6.30
CA VAL A 106 1.47 6.29 6.19
C VAL A 106 1.74 5.89 4.74
N VAL A 107 0.79 6.15 3.84
CA VAL A 107 0.88 5.84 2.40
C VAL A 107 0.45 7.04 1.55
N SER A 108 1.43 7.79 1.04
CA SER A 108 1.20 9.08 0.36
C SER A 108 0.48 8.99 -1.00
N PHE A 109 0.23 7.80 -1.51
CA PHE A 109 -0.36 7.54 -2.83
C PHE A 109 -1.82 7.07 -2.77
N ALA A 110 -2.40 7.03 -1.57
CA ALA A 110 -3.78 6.62 -1.37
C ALA A 110 -4.77 7.79 -1.53
N ALA A 111 -5.95 7.49 -2.07
CA ALA A 111 -7.05 8.45 -2.22
C ALA A 111 -8.41 7.75 -2.05
N PRO A 112 -9.50 8.48 -1.79
CA PRO A 112 -10.84 7.89 -1.79
C PRO A 112 -11.18 7.34 -3.18
N ALA A 113 -11.69 6.11 -3.22
CA ALA A 113 -12.27 5.52 -4.43
C ALA A 113 -13.64 4.96 -4.10
N GLN A 114 -14.63 5.25 -4.95
CA GLN A 114 -15.96 4.66 -4.84
C GLN A 114 -15.99 3.36 -5.62
N GLU A 115 -16.06 2.24 -4.90
CA GLU A 115 -16.16 0.91 -5.50
C GLU A 115 -17.63 0.58 -5.76
N THR A 116 -17.88 -0.02 -6.92
CA THR A 116 -19.22 -0.33 -7.45
C THR A 116 -19.33 -1.79 -7.87
N ARG A 117 -18.29 -2.59 -7.65
CA ARG A 117 -18.21 -3.98 -8.11
C ARG A 117 -17.58 -4.88 -7.05
N GLY A 118 -18.07 -6.11 -6.95
CA GLY A 118 -17.49 -7.18 -6.15
C GLY A 118 -18.43 -7.72 -5.08
N ALA A 119 -17.89 -8.44 -4.11
CA ALA A 119 -18.67 -9.01 -3.02
C ALA A 119 -19.23 -7.91 -2.11
N GLY A 120 -20.54 -7.91 -1.87
CA GLY A 120 -21.25 -6.95 -1.02
C GLY A 120 -21.36 -5.54 -1.60
N VAL A 121 -21.00 -5.32 -2.88
CA VAL A 121 -20.93 -4.00 -3.52
C VAL A 121 -21.50 -4.04 -4.93
N SER A 122 -22.31 -3.04 -5.29
CA SER A 122 -22.87 -2.85 -6.64
C SER A 122 -22.92 -1.38 -7.02
N ALA A 123 -23.37 -1.05 -8.24
CA ALA A 123 -23.59 0.33 -8.67
C ALA A 123 -24.72 0.99 -7.87
N GLU A 124 -25.73 0.22 -7.45
CA GLU A 124 -26.86 0.66 -6.63
C GLU A 124 -26.49 0.79 -5.14
N ASN A 125 -25.50 0.03 -4.68
CA ASN A 125 -24.98 0.07 -3.32
C ASN A 125 -23.44 0.22 -3.32
N PRO A 126 -22.93 1.40 -3.71
CA PRO A 126 -21.49 1.64 -3.77
C PRO A 126 -20.90 1.89 -2.38
N VAL A 127 -19.61 1.63 -2.22
CA VAL A 127 -18.88 1.86 -0.97
C VAL A 127 -17.63 2.69 -1.20
N TRP A 128 -17.35 3.63 -0.30
CA TRP A 128 -16.09 4.36 -0.32
C TRP A 128 -14.98 3.54 0.32
N LEU A 129 -13.92 3.25 -0.44
CA LEU A 129 -12.75 2.49 -0.02
C LEU A 129 -11.47 3.28 -0.28
N VAL A 130 -10.34 2.73 0.18
CA VAL A 130 -9.02 3.25 -0.16
C VAL A 130 -8.64 2.80 -1.57
N GLY A 131 -8.50 3.76 -2.48
CA GLY A 131 -7.97 3.57 -3.81
C GLY A 131 -6.47 3.87 -3.87
N TYR A 132 -5.75 3.02 -4.60
CA TYR A 132 -4.36 3.23 -5.00
C TYR A 132 -4.07 2.35 -6.21
N ARG A 133 -2.98 2.64 -6.92
CA ARG A 133 -2.58 1.89 -8.12
C ARG A 133 -1.94 0.57 -7.72
N TYR A 134 -2.53 -0.55 -8.13
CA TYR A 134 -1.99 -1.88 -7.88
C TYR A 134 -2.56 -2.92 -8.87
N PRO A 135 -1.75 -3.88 -9.34
CA PRO A 135 -0.31 -3.98 -9.14
C PRO A 135 0.46 -2.96 -9.99
N MET A 136 1.72 -2.72 -9.63
CA MET A 136 2.63 -1.86 -10.38
C MET A 136 3.70 -2.70 -11.07
N ILE A 137 4.06 -2.35 -12.31
CA ILE A 137 5.28 -2.87 -12.92
C ILE A 137 6.44 -2.06 -12.34
N THR A 138 7.38 -2.78 -11.72
CA THR A 138 8.53 -2.17 -11.07
C THR A 138 9.80 -2.72 -11.68
N THR A 139 10.84 -1.88 -11.72
CA THR A 139 12.17 -2.27 -12.16
C THR A 139 13.22 -1.51 -11.35
N TYR A 140 14.47 -1.97 -11.41
CA TYR A 140 15.58 -1.26 -10.77
C TYR A 140 15.91 0.03 -11.52
N ALA A 141 16.40 1.04 -10.80
CA ALA A 141 16.86 2.30 -11.41
C ALA A 141 18.00 2.12 -12.44
N ARG A 142 18.73 0.99 -12.38
CA ARG A 142 19.78 0.64 -13.35
C ARG A 142 19.27 0.05 -14.66
N THR A 143 17.97 -0.18 -14.79
CA THR A 143 17.37 -0.70 -16.03
C THR A 143 17.61 0.34 -17.11
N SER A 144 17.87 -0.09 -18.35
CA SER A 144 18.08 0.88 -19.42
C SER A 144 16.79 1.64 -19.72
N GLU A 145 16.91 2.90 -20.13
CA GLU A 145 15.77 3.72 -20.56
C GLU A 145 14.98 3.01 -21.67
N ASP A 146 15.68 2.49 -22.68
CA ASP A 146 15.08 1.82 -23.83
C ASP A 146 14.34 0.53 -23.43
N GLU A 147 14.85 -0.26 -22.48
CA GLU A 147 14.16 -1.46 -22.00
C GLU A 147 12.84 -1.11 -21.30
N ALA A 148 12.86 -0.14 -20.39
CA ALA A 148 11.66 0.31 -19.69
C ALA A 148 10.63 0.93 -20.65
N TYR A 149 11.09 1.75 -21.61
CA TYR A 149 10.26 2.32 -22.65
C TYR A 149 9.59 1.23 -23.51
N ASN A 150 10.38 0.27 -24.03
CA ASN A 150 9.87 -0.76 -24.93
C ASN A 150 8.94 -1.74 -24.21
N MET A 151 9.18 -2.03 -22.93
CA MET A 151 8.26 -2.85 -22.12
C MET A 151 6.88 -2.20 -22.01
N LEU A 152 6.80 -0.91 -21.66
CA LEU A 152 5.51 -0.20 -21.58
C LEU A 152 4.83 -0.09 -22.94
N LYS A 153 5.60 0.19 -23.99
CA LYS A 153 5.07 0.24 -25.36
C LYS A 153 4.45 -1.08 -25.79
N ALA A 154 5.11 -2.20 -25.50
CA ALA A 154 4.57 -3.53 -25.80
C ALA A 154 3.26 -3.79 -25.05
N LEU A 155 3.15 -3.37 -23.78
CA LEU A 155 1.94 -3.53 -22.98
C LEU A 155 0.78 -2.65 -23.43
N ASP A 156 1.04 -1.43 -23.88
CA ASP A 156 0.02 -0.57 -24.47
C ASP A 156 -0.50 -1.16 -25.78
N MET A 157 0.43 -1.58 -26.66
CA MET A 157 0.08 -2.20 -27.95
C MET A 157 -0.72 -3.49 -27.80
N ALA A 158 -0.45 -4.27 -26.76
CA ALA A 158 -1.15 -5.53 -26.47
C ALA A 158 -2.40 -5.34 -25.60
N PHE A 159 -2.80 -4.11 -25.23
CA PHE A 159 -3.88 -3.88 -24.26
C PHE A 159 -5.20 -4.56 -24.64
N ASP A 160 -5.55 -4.53 -25.93
CA ASP A 160 -6.78 -5.17 -26.42
C ASP A 160 -6.81 -6.68 -26.19
N ASP A 161 -5.65 -7.34 -26.19
CA ASP A 161 -5.53 -8.78 -25.97
C ASP A 161 -5.78 -9.18 -24.52
N TYR A 162 -5.45 -8.31 -23.55
CA TYR A 162 -5.53 -8.65 -22.13
C TYR A 162 -6.53 -7.84 -21.31
N LYS A 163 -7.17 -6.78 -21.83
CA LYS A 163 -8.09 -5.92 -21.07
C LYS A 163 -9.27 -6.63 -20.39
N ASN A 164 -9.60 -7.85 -20.84
CA ASN A 164 -10.70 -8.68 -20.33
C ASN A 164 -10.24 -9.94 -19.57
N THR A 165 -8.94 -10.12 -19.31
CA THR A 165 -8.39 -11.34 -18.66
C THR A 165 -8.79 -11.48 -17.20
N THR A 166 -9.06 -10.36 -16.51
CA THR A 166 -9.52 -10.34 -15.12
C THR A 166 -10.60 -9.27 -14.96
N ALA A 167 -11.30 -9.31 -13.81
CA ALA A 167 -12.32 -8.32 -13.47
C ALA A 167 -11.80 -6.86 -13.42
N SER A 168 -10.47 -6.66 -13.32
CA SER A 168 -9.81 -5.37 -13.20
C SER A 168 -8.83 -5.04 -14.31
N SER A 169 -8.61 -5.92 -15.31
CA SER A 169 -7.59 -5.70 -16.35
C SER A 169 -7.83 -4.43 -17.17
N PHE A 170 -9.08 -3.97 -17.29
CA PHE A 170 -9.44 -2.71 -17.96
C PHE A 170 -8.86 -1.44 -17.31
N ASN A 171 -8.37 -1.53 -16.06
CA ASN A 171 -7.69 -0.42 -15.37
C ASN A 171 -6.23 -0.23 -15.82
N TRP A 172 -5.70 -1.15 -16.61
CA TRP A 172 -4.35 -1.07 -17.18
C TRP A 172 -4.25 -0.26 -18.47
N ALA A 173 -5.37 0.27 -18.97
CA ALA A 173 -5.36 1.22 -20.07
C ALA A 173 -4.39 2.36 -19.71
N VAL A 174 -3.43 2.66 -20.60
CA VAL A 174 -2.35 3.60 -20.28
C VAL A 174 -2.90 4.95 -19.83
N GLU A 175 -3.98 5.44 -20.43
CA GLU A 175 -4.65 6.69 -20.02
C GLU A 175 -5.05 6.73 -18.53
N LYS A 176 -5.31 5.57 -17.90
CA LYS A 176 -5.71 5.43 -16.49
C LYS A 176 -4.51 5.22 -15.57
N SER A 177 -3.47 4.56 -16.06
CA SER A 177 -2.31 4.14 -15.29
C SER A 177 -1.07 5.06 -15.43
N ALA A 178 -1.05 5.95 -16.43
CA ALA A 178 0.10 6.78 -16.82
C ALA A 178 0.44 7.94 -15.88
N ASN A 179 -0.47 8.29 -14.95
CA ASN A 179 -0.28 9.43 -14.08
C ASN A 179 0.04 9.01 -12.64
N PRO A 180 0.92 9.74 -11.94
CA PRO A 180 1.14 9.56 -10.50
C PRO A 180 -0.09 9.94 -9.66
N PRO A 181 -0.09 9.72 -8.33
CA PRO A 181 0.99 9.16 -7.52
C PRO A 181 1.26 7.67 -7.74
N TYR A 182 2.53 7.30 -7.59
CA TYR A 182 3.07 5.94 -7.61
C TYR A 182 3.78 5.60 -6.29
N ASP A 183 4.11 4.32 -6.08
CA ASP A 183 4.85 3.85 -4.91
C ASP A 183 6.32 4.35 -4.90
N ALA A 184 6.92 4.54 -6.08
CA ALA A 184 8.30 5.00 -6.31
C ALA A 184 8.36 5.94 -7.52
N PRO A 185 9.44 6.73 -7.71
CA PRO A 185 9.62 7.51 -8.93
C PRO A 185 9.46 6.67 -10.19
N ALA A 186 8.86 7.25 -11.22
CA ALA A 186 8.78 6.65 -12.54
C ALA A 186 10.18 6.52 -13.15
N HIS A 187 10.40 5.46 -13.93
CA HIS A 187 11.62 5.27 -14.70
C HIS A 187 11.66 6.26 -15.88
N ASP A 188 12.84 6.72 -16.29
CA ASP A 188 12.97 7.71 -17.37
C ASP A 188 12.34 7.22 -18.70
N GLY A 189 12.53 5.94 -19.04
CA GLY A 189 11.85 5.30 -20.17
C GLY A 189 10.32 5.29 -20.06
N ALA A 190 9.79 5.19 -18.84
CA ALA A 190 8.36 5.33 -18.60
C ALA A 190 7.88 6.76 -18.82
N VAL A 191 8.60 7.74 -18.26
CA VAL A 191 8.32 9.17 -18.46
C VAL A 191 8.36 9.52 -19.94
N ARG A 192 9.36 9.06 -20.68
CA ARG A 192 9.49 9.26 -22.13
C ARG A 192 8.28 8.71 -22.88
N TYR A 193 7.86 7.48 -22.58
CA TYR A 193 6.70 6.89 -23.25
C TYR A 193 5.40 7.64 -22.93
N MET A 194 5.19 8.04 -21.67
CA MET A 194 4.00 8.80 -21.27
C MET A 194 3.98 10.20 -21.88
N LYS A 195 5.14 10.84 -22.09
CA LYS A 195 5.29 12.09 -22.84
C LYS A 195 4.91 11.90 -24.31
N GLU A 196 5.39 10.84 -24.96
CA GLU A 196 5.05 10.50 -26.36
C GLU A 196 3.54 10.29 -26.54
N LYS A 197 2.88 9.64 -25.58
CA LYS A 197 1.43 9.40 -25.59
C LYS A 197 0.59 10.62 -25.19
N GLY A 198 1.22 11.71 -24.73
CA GLY A 198 0.54 12.92 -24.28
C GLY A 198 -0.13 12.82 -22.90
N TYR A 199 0.19 11.79 -22.11
CA TYR A 199 -0.38 11.59 -20.78
C TYR A 199 0.46 12.21 -19.66
N TRP A 200 1.74 12.51 -19.91
CA TRP A 200 2.61 13.10 -18.91
C TRP A 200 2.37 14.61 -18.77
N THR A 201 1.72 15.00 -17.68
CA THR A 201 1.36 16.40 -17.40
C THR A 201 2.44 17.15 -16.62
N ALA A 202 2.29 18.47 -16.49
CA ALA A 202 3.12 19.28 -15.61
C ALA A 202 2.99 18.86 -14.12
N GLU A 203 1.81 18.40 -13.72
CA GLU A 203 1.56 17.86 -12.38
C GLU A 203 2.29 16.53 -12.17
N SER A 204 2.33 15.69 -13.21
CA SER A 204 3.10 14.44 -13.21
C SER A 204 4.60 14.70 -13.06
N GLU A 205 5.12 15.70 -13.79
CA GLU A 205 6.51 16.14 -13.70
C GLU A 205 6.84 16.72 -12.31
N ALA A 206 5.98 17.57 -11.76
CA ALA A 206 6.16 18.13 -10.42
C ALA A 206 6.16 17.05 -9.33
N TRP A 207 5.24 16.08 -9.43
CA TRP A 207 5.20 14.93 -8.52
C TRP A 207 6.48 14.10 -8.62
N GLN A 208 6.94 13.80 -9.84
CA GLN A 208 8.14 13.01 -10.09
C GLN A 208 9.37 13.68 -9.47
N ASN A 209 9.54 14.98 -9.71
CA ASN A 209 10.66 15.75 -9.16
C ASN A 209 10.64 15.77 -7.63
N ALA A 210 9.47 16.01 -7.02
CA ALA A 210 9.32 15.98 -5.57
C ALA A 210 9.61 14.59 -4.99
N ARG A 211 9.13 13.52 -5.66
CA ARG A 211 9.33 12.14 -5.21
C ARG A 211 10.80 11.72 -5.34
N SER A 212 11.47 12.09 -6.42
CA SER A 212 12.90 11.84 -6.63
C SER A 212 13.76 12.58 -5.61
N ALA A 213 13.45 13.86 -5.33
CA ALA A 213 14.15 14.62 -4.30
C ALA A 213 13.96 13.99 -2.91
N ARG A 214 12.74 13.56 -2.58
CA ARG A 214 12.47 12.83 -1.32
C ARG A 214 13.25 11.53 -1.26
N LEU A 215 13.32 10.76 -2.35
CA LEU A 215 14.09 9.51 -2.39
C LEU A 215 15.59 9.77 -2.18
N ALA A 216 16.15 10.79 -2.83
CA ALA A 216 17.55 11.17 -2.64
C ALA A 216 17.85 11.54 -1.19
N ALA A 217 16.99 12.35 -0.56
CA ALA A 217 17.13 12.71 0.85
C ALA A 217 17.04 11.47 1.78
N VAL A 218 16.17 10.50 1.47
CA VAL A 218 16.10 9.23 2.23
C VAL A 218 17.39 8.43 2.09
N ILE A 219 17.94 8.32 0.89
CA ILE A 219 19.19 7.59 0.64
C ILE A 219 20.35 8.24 1.40
N GLU A 220 20.50 9.56 1.31
CA GLU A 220 21.53 10.31 2.02
C GLU A 220 21.40 10.15 3.54
N ALA A 221 20.18 10.32 4.08
CA ALA A 221 19.93 10.14 5.51
C ALA A 221 20.21 8.70 5.97
N TRP A 222 19.90 7.70 5.14
CA TRP A 222 20.21 6.31 5.43
C TRP A 222 21.72 6.09 5.52
N ASP A 223 22.48 6.60 4.55
CA ASP A 223 23.94 6.46 4.53
C ASP A 223 24.61 7.18 5.72
N ASN A 224 24.13 8.38 6.07
CA ASN A 224 24.59 9.10 7.25
C ASN A 224 24.27 8.34 8.53
N ALA A 225 23.04 7.86 8.68
CA ALA A 225 22.63 7.07 9.84
C ALA A 225 23.44 5.77 9.96
N ARG A 226 23.76 5.12 8.84
CA ARG A 226 24.64 3.94 8.82
C ARG A 226 26.02 4.26 9.39
N GLY A 227 26.63 5.36 8.95
CA GLY A 227 27.91 5.84 9.47
C GLY A 227 27.85 6.11 10.97
N GLU A 228 26.87 6.90 11.42
CA GLU A 228 26.71 7.23 12.84
C GLU A 228 26.44 6.01 13.72
N PHE A 229 25.64 5.06 13.23
CA PHE A 229 25.37 3.81 13.94
C PHE A 229 26.63 2.97 14.09
N ASP A 230 27.43 2.85 13.04
CA ASP A 230 28.68 2.07 13.07
C ASP A 230 29.74 2.75 13.97
N ASP A 231 29.86 4.08 13.95
CA ASP A 231 30.73 4.84 14.86
C ASP A 231 30.30 4.68 16.33
N MET A 232 28.99 4.77 16.62
CA MET A 232 28.44 4.55 17.96
C MET A 232 28.77 3.12 18.45
N ARG A 233 28.65 2.12 17.59
CA ARG A 233 29.01 0.73 17.94
C ARG A 233 30.49 0.57 18.26
N VAL A 234 31.38 1.25 17.53
CA VAL A 234 32.83 1.25 17.81
C VAL A 234 33.12 1.90 19.17
N ALA A 235 32.52 3.06 19.44
CA ALA A 235 32.69 3.77 20.70
C ALA A 235 32.18 2.98 21.91
N GLU A 236 30.99 2.35 21.80
CA GLU A 236 30.44 1.50 22.86
C GLU A 236 31.28 0.24 23.08
N LYS A 237 31.79 -0.37 22.01
CA LYS A 237 32.68 -1.53 22.11
C LYS A 237 33.96 -1.21 22.90
N ALA A 238 34.51 -0.01 22.74
CA ALA A 238 35.67 0.44 23.51
C ALA A 238 35.39 0.57 25.02
N LYS A 239 34.13 0.76 25.41
CA LYS A 239 33.66 0.78 26.81
C LYS A 239 33.28 -0.62 27.35
N GLY A 240 33.44 -1.66 26.54
CA GLY A 240 33.01 -3.03 26.87
C GLY A 240 31.55 -3.36 26.52
N ASN A 241 30.81 -2.42 25.93
CA ASN A 241 29.42 -2.60 25.55
C ASN A 241 29.30 -3.05 24.08
N ARG A 242 28.72 -4.23 23.81
CA ARG A 242 28.53 -4.71 22.44
C ARG A 242 27.13 -4.39 21.93
N ILE A 243 27.02 -3.35 21.09
CA ILE A 243 25.79 -3.05 20.37
C ILE A 243 25.69 -3.91 19.11
N LYS A 244 24.57 -4.63 19.00
CA LYS A 244 24.28 -5.57 17.91
C LYS A 244 23.51 -4.88 16.77
N GLU A 245 23.57 -5.50 15.59
CA GLU A 245 22.86 -5.02 14.39
C GLU A 245 21.34 -4.99 14.56
N ASP A 246 20.80 -5.80 15.47
CA ASP A 246 19.36 -5.82 15.80
C ASP A 246 18.85 -4.49 16.40
N LYS A 247 19.75 -3.57 16.78
CA LYS A 247 19.41 -2.21 17.22
C LYS A 247 19.30 -1.20 16.08
N TRP A 248 19.72 -1.56 14.87
CA TRP A 248 19.64 -0.69 13.71
C TRP A 248 18.22 -0.16 13.43
N PRO A 249 17.14 -0.99 13.45
CA PRO A 249 15.81 -0.48 13.15
C PRO A 249 15.36 0.62 14.11
N ALA A 250 15.59 0.46 15.42
CA ALA A 250 15.23 1.48 16.41
C ALA A 250 16.05 2.77 16.22
N PHE A 251 17.35 2.63 15.96
CA PHE A 251 18.22 3.77 15.67
C PHE A 251 17.77 4.52 14.41
N TRP A 252 17.50 3.79 13.32
CA TRP A 252 17.00 4.38 12.08
C TRP A 252 15.66 5.10 12.28
N ASP A 253 14.76 4.51 13.07
CA ASP A 253 13.45 5.09 13.36
C ASP A 253 13.56 6.42 14.12
N GLU A 254 14.48 6.52 15.07
CA GLU A 254 14.80 7.77 15.77
C GLU A 254 15.49 8.78 14.85
N PHE A 255 16.53 8.34 14.13
CA PHE A 255 17.30 9.19 13.23
C PHE A 255 16.42 9.79 12.13
N ARG A 256 15.60 8.96 11.46
CA ARG A 256 14.72 9.44 10.39
C ARG A 256 13.70 10.43 10.93
N ALA A 257 13.15 10.23 12.13
CA ALA A 257 12.16 11.14 12.70
C ALA A 257 12.76 12.52 13.01
N ALA A 258 14.05 12.57 13.38
CA ALA A 258 14.77 13.81 13.62
C ALA A 258 15.22 14.52 12.32
N ASN A 259 15.62 13.75 11.30
CA ASN A 259 16.33 14.28 10.13
C ASN A 259 15.51 14.31 8.83
N LEU A 260 14.41 13.56 8.75
CA LEU A 260 13.56 13.48 7.56
C LEU A 260 12.12 13.90 7.91
N LYS A 261 11.73 15.10 7.47
CA LYS A 261 10.34 15.59 7.53
C LYS A 261 9.69 15.50 6.16
#